data_AF-A0A7S0T4U0-F1
#
_entry.id   AF-A0A7S0T4U0-F1
#
_cell.length_a   1.000
_cell.length_b   1.000
_cell.length_c   1.000
_cell.angle_alpha   90.00
_cell.angle_beta   90.00
_cell.angle_gamma   90.00
#
_symmetry.space_group_name_H-M   'P 1'
#
loop_
_entity.id
_entity.type
_entity.pdbx_description
1 polymer ?
#
loop_
_entity_poly.entity_id
_entity_poly.type
_entity_poly.pdbx_seq_one_letter_code
_entity_poly.pdbx_strand_id
1 'polypeptide(L)'
;FFTKMGGAFATKQGDRFLRAYFERMAKHGEEMLALASDVFEGCKVTLSAKVAGIHWHRLHPSRAAEAAAGYYCGEGFNAYEKIAELFAKYDVVFLFTCLEKKDSSEKPKANASPEK
;
A
#
# COMPACT_ATOMS: atom_id res chain seq x y z
N PHE A 1 -15.90 8.02 9.11
CA PHE A 1 -14.63 8.42 8.46
C PHE A 1 -14.75 8.37 6.92
N PHE A 2 -14.99 7.20 6.31
CA PHE A 2 -15.14 7.03 4.85
C PHE A 2 -16.59 7.04 4.31
N THR A 3 -17.57 7.44 5.13
CA THR A 3 -19.00 7.19 4.89
C THR A 3 -19.66 8.07 3.83
N LYS A 4 -18.99 9.14 3.39
CA LYS A 4 -19.49 10.06 2.36
C LYS A 4 -18.34 10.58 1.50
N MET A 5 -18.66 10.98 0.27
CA MET A 5 -17.78 11.81 -0.55
C MET A 5 -17.33 13.04 0.24
N GLY A 6 -16.01 13.32 0.26
CA GLY A 6 -15.45 14.40 1.07
C GLY A 6 -15.63 14.22 2.59
N GLY A 7 -15.72 12.97 3.07
CA GLY A 7 -15.81 12.64 4.49
C GLY A 7 -14.55 13.02 5.29
N ALA A 8 -14.49 12.60 6.55
CA ALA A 8 -13.38 12.97 7.46
C ALA A 8 -11.99 12.62 6.90
N PHE A 9 -11.87 11.58 6.06
CA PHE A 9 -10.64 11.19 5.37
C PHE A 9 -10.04 12.29 4.47
N ALA A 10 -10.88 13.17 3.93
CA ALA A 10 -10.47 14.25 3.02
C ALA A 10 -10.17 15.57 3.75
N THR A 11 -10.34 15.61 5.08
CA THR A 11 -9.97 16.78 5.87
C THR A 11 -8.46 16.81 6.09
N LYS A 12 -7.88 17.98 6.38
CA LYS A 12 -6.45 18.09 6.77
C LYS A 12 -6.09 17.18 7.94
N GLN A 13 -7.02 16.95 8.86
CA GLN A 13 -6.81 16.03 9.99
C GLN A 13 -6.82 14.56 9.54
N GLY A 14 -7.73 14.20 8.62
CA GLY A 14 -7.79 12.86 8.04
C GLY A 14 -6.55 12.51 7.22
N ASP A 15 -6.09 13.43 6.37
CA ASP A 15 -4.84 13.29 5.60
C ASP A 15 -3.64 13.07 6.53
N ARG A 16 -3.46 13.94 7.55
CA ARG A 16 -2.39 13.78 8.55
C ARG A 16 -2.46 12.44 9.28
N PHE A 17 -3.65 12.01 9.66
CA PHE A 17 -3.84 10.72 10.32
C PHE A 17 -3.43 9.55 9.41
N LEU A 18 -3.87 9.55 8.15
CA LEU A 18 -3.57 8.46 7.22
C LEU A 18 -2.10 8.43 6.81
N ARG A 19 -1.44 9.59 6.68
CA ARG A 19 0.01 9.68 6.48
C ARG A 19 0.78 9.11 7.67
N ALA A 20 0.44 9.54 8.88
CA ALA A 20 1.06 9.01 10.10
C ALA A 20 0.82 7.50 10.26
N TYR A 21 -0.33 7.00 9.81
CA TYR A 21 -0.63 5.57 9.81
C TYR A 21 0.23 4.80 8.80
N PHE A 22 0.37 5.31 7.56
CA PHE A 22 1.31 4.77 6.57
C PHE A 22 2.75 4.78 7.09
N GLU A 23 3.22 5.89 7.68
CA GLU A 23 4.58 6.04 8.18
C GLU A 23 4.92 4.99 9.24
N ARG A 24 3.96 4.63 10.10
CA ARG A 24 4.15 3.53 11.07
C ARG A 24 4.35 2.18 10.38
N MET A 25 3.56 1.89 9.35
CA MET A 25 3.71 0.65 8.56
C MET A 25 5.04 0.64 7.80
N ALA A 26 5.42 1.75 7.16
CA ALA A 26 6.67 1.88 6.42
C ALA A 26 7.90 1.74 7.34
N LYS A 27 7.87 2.36 8.51
CA LYS A 27 8.93 2.23 9.52
C LYS A 27 9.09 0.78 9.98
N HIS A 28 7.99 0.08 10.26
CA HIS A 28 8.05 -1.34 10.58
C HIS A 28 8.67 -2.17 9.46
N GLY A 29 8.29 -1.90 8.20
CA GLY A 29 8.90 -2.54 7.04
C GLY A 29 10.41 -2.29 6.97
N GLU A 30 10.85 -1.05 7.15
CA GLU A 30 12.26 -0.68 7.14
C GLU A 30 13.07 -1.40 8.23
N GLU A 31 12.57 -1.46 9.45
CA GLU A 31 13.20 -2.18 10.57
C GLU A 31 13.37 -3.68 10.24
N MET A 32 12.34 -4.31 9.66
CA MET A 32 12.39 -5.72 9.28
C MET A 32 13.34 -5.98 8.09
N LEU A 33 13.36 -5.07 7.11
CA LEU A 33 14.26 -5.19 5.96
C LEU A 33 15.73 -4.98 6.36
N ALA A 34 16.01 -4.06 7.28
CA ALA A 34 17.34 -3.89 7.85
C ALA A 34 17.82 -5.19 8.53
N LEU A 35 17.01 -5.74 9.43
CA LEU A 35 17.33 -7.00 10.10
C LEU A 35 17.52 -8.17 9.11
N ALA A 36 16.65 -8.28 8.11
CA ALA A 36 16.78 -9.34 7.11
C ALA A 36 18.06 -9.17 6.26
N SER A 37 18.38 -7.94 5.87
CA SER A 37 19.59 -7.63 5.09
C SER A 37 20.84 -7.99 5.87
N ASP A 38 20.89 -7.64 7.16
CA ASP A 38 22.02 -7.97 8.05
C ASP A 38 22.16 -9.49 8.23
N VAL A 39 21.06 -10.21 8.46
CA VAL A 39 21.08 -11.68 8.69
C VAL A 39 21.51 -12.45 7.44
N PHE A 40 21.10 -11.99 6.25
CA PHE A 40 21.38 -12.68 4.99
C PHE A 40 22.56 -12.08 4.21
N GLU A 41 23.34 -11.17 4.82
CA GLU A 41 24.53 -10.61 4.21
C GLU A 41 25.51 -11.73 3.79
N GLY A 42 25.98 -11.69 2.54
CA GLY A 42 26.87 -12.71 1.97
C GLY A 42 26.22 -14.04 1.60
N CYS A 43 24.93 -14.25 1.89
CA CYS A 43 24.19 -15.43 1.45
C CYS A 43 23.79 -15.31 -0.04
N LYS A 44 23.79 -16.43 -0.78
CA LYS A 44 23.30 -16.47 -2.18
C LYS A 44 21.77 -16.60 -2.24
N VAL A 45 21.06 -15.63 -1.66
CA VAL A 45 19.59 -15.58 -1.61
C VAL A 45 19.08 -14.21 -2.06
N THR A 46 17.83 -14.16 -2.53
CA THR A 46 17.16 -12.91 -2.88
C THR A 46 16.09 -12.62 -1.84
N LEU A 47 16.16 -11.45 -1.22
CA LEU A 47 15.10 -10.99 -0.33
C LEU A 47 13.92 -10.47 -1.15
N SER A 48 12.71 -10.77 -0.68
CA SER A 48 11.48 -10.28 -1.30
C SER A 48 10.48 -9.90 -0.23
N ALA A 49 9.66 -8.91 -0.53
CA ALA A 49 8.60 -8.45 0.35
C ALA A 49 7.28 -8.38 -0.42
N LYS A 50 6.22 -8.87 0.22
CA LYS A 50 4.91 -9.01 -0.38
C LYS A 50 4.00 -7.84 -0.02
N VAL A 51 3.45 -7.19 -1.04
CA VAL A 51 2.44 -6.13 -0.90
C VAL A 51 1.12 -6.65 -1.43
N ALA A 52 0.05 -6.46 -0.67
CA ALA A 52 -1.27 -6.97 -1.03
C ALA A 52 -1.94 -6.11 -2.13
N GLY A 53 -2.50 -6.77 -3.13
CA GLY A 53 -3.37 -6.16 -4.13
C GLY A 53 -4.77 -5.90 -3.57
N ILE A 54 -4.98 -4.75 -2.95
CA ILE A 54 -6.28 -4.37 -2.36
C ILE A 54 -7.11 -3.63 -3.40
N HIS A 55 -7.83 -4.40 -4.20
CA HIS A 55 -8.49 -3.89 -5.40
C HIS A 55 -9.90 -3.35 -5.15
N TRP A 56 -10.57 -3.67 -4.03
CA TRP A 56 -11.91 -3.14 -3.74
C TRP A 56 -11.87 -1.73 -3.17
N HIS A 57 -12.88 -0.91 -3.48
CA HIS A 57 -12.91 0.54 -3.25
C HIS A 57 -11.81 1.34 -3.99
N ARG A 58 -11.01 0.70 -4.85
CA ARG A 58 -9.92 1.33 -5.61
C ARG A 58 -10.38 2.52 -6.46
N LEU A 59 -11.59 2.45 -6.99
CA LEU A 59 -12.21 3.51 -7.81
C LEU A 59 -12.91 4.59 -6.99
N HIS A 60 -13.15 4.36 -5.70
CA HIS A 60 -13.73 5.38 -4.83
C HIS A 60 -12.62 6.34 -4.36
N PRO A 61 -12.82 7.68 -4.34
CA PRO A 61 -11.77 8.63 -3.99
C PRO A 61 -11.11 8.42 -2.62
N SER A 62 -11.83 7.76 -1.70
CA SER A 62 -11.28 7.45 -0.38
C SER A 62 -10.29 6.29 -0.35
N ARG A 63 -10.31 5.40 -1.37
CA ARG A 63 -9.52 4.15 -1.39
C ARG A 63 -9.56 3.43 -0.04
N ALA A 64 -10.77 3.35 0.55
CA ALA A 64 -10.94 3.07 1.97
C ALA A 64 -10.31 1.75 2.44
N ALA A 65 -10.32 0.73 1.58
CA ALA A 65 -9.71 -0.56 1.89
C ALA A 65 -8.19 -0.49 1.97
N GLU A 66 -7.57 0.22 1.03
CA GLU A 66 -6.13 0.46 0.98
C GLU A 66 -5.70 1.31 2.17
N ALA A 67 -6.42 2.40 2.45
CA ALA A 67 -6.18 3.25 3.60
C ALA A 67 -6.27 2.49 4.94
N ALA A 68 -7.25 1.59 5.10
CA ALA A 68 -7.40 0.77 6.30
C ALA A 68 -6.28 -0.27 6.46
N ALA A 69 -5.69 -0.74 5.36
CA ALA A 69 -4.54 -1.64 5.36
C ALA A 69 -3.19 -0.93 5.53
N GLY A 70 -3.18 0.40 5.54
CA GLY A 70 -1.97 1.22 5.67
C GLY A 70 -1.45 1.79 4.35
N TYR A 71 -2.07 1.49 3.21
CA TYR A 71 -1.69 1.99 1.89
C TYR A 71 -2.38 3.33 1.59
N TYR A 72 -1.95 4.40 2.24
CA TYR A 72 -2.51 5.72 1.99
C TYR A 72 -2.17 6.23 0.58
N CYS A 73 -3.19 6.59 -0.20
CA CYS A 73 -3.02 7.24 -1.49
C CYS A 73 -4.02 8.40 -1.61
N GLY A 74 -3.54 9.65 -1.54
CA GLY A 74 -4.37 10.86 -1.57
C GLY A 74 -3.52 12.14 -1.44
N GLU A 75 -4.04 13.29 -1.87
CA GLU A 75 -3.36 14.60 -1.77
C GLU A 75 -1.90 14.56 -2.28
N GLY A 76 -1.69 13.98 -3.47
CA GLY A 76 -0.36 13.83 -4.09
C GLY A 76 0.56 12.78 -3.44
N PHE A 77 0.10 12.07 -2.40
CA PHE A 77 0.82 10.99 -1.76
C PHE A 77 0.45 9.63 -2.36
N ASN A 78 1.45 8.78 -2.58
CA ASN A 78 1.27 7.43 -3.11
C ASN A 78 2.05 6.42 -2.27
N ALA A 79 1.35 5.63 -1.45
CA ALA A 79 1.96 4.60 -0.61
C ALA A 79 2.77 3.57 -1.42
N TYR A 80 2.30 3.18 -2.60
CA TYR A 80 2.98 2.15 -3.40
C TYR A 80 4.33 2.62 -3.93
N GLU A 81 4.42 3.89 -4.35
CA GLU A 81 5.68 4.54 -4.71
C GLU A 81 6.65 4.57 -3.52
N LYS A 82 6.16 4.97 -2.34
CA LYS A 82 6.98 5.01 -1.11
C LYS A 82 7.43 3.63 -0.63
N ILE A 83 6.62 2.60 -0.81
CA ILE A 83 7.01 1.21 -0.54
C ILE A 83 8.07 0.75 -1.55
N ALA A 84 7.93 1.10 -2.84
CA ALA A 84 8.92 0.75 -3.85
C ALA A 84 10.28 1.45 -3.61
N GLU A 85 10.27 2.73 -3.23
CA GLU A 85 11.48 3.47 -2.80
C GLU A 85 12.17 2.76 -1.61
N LEU A 86 11.39 2.33 -0.61
CA LEU A 86 11.92 1.59 0.53
C LEU A 86 12.52 0.25 0.12
N PHE A 87 11.83 -0.52 -0.74
CA PHE A 87 12.35 -1.82 -1.17
C PHE A 87 13.61 -1.68 -2.02
N ALA A 88 13.69 -0.66 -2.88
CA ALA A 88 14.87 -0.35 -3.67
C ALA A 88 16.10 -0.02 -2.80
N LYS A 89 15.89 0.68 -1.66
CA LYS A 89 16.97 0.96 -0.69
C LYS A 89 17.65 -0.30 -0.15
N TYR A 90 16.91 -1.41 -0.03
CA TYR A 90 17.40 -2.67 0.54
C TYR A 90 17.63 -3.78 -0.51
N ASP A 91 17.54 -3.46 -1.81
CA ASP A 91 17.60 -4.46 -2.90
C ASP A 91 16.61 -5.62 -2.74
N VAL A 92 15.38 -5.29 -2.33
CA VAL A 92 14.31 -6.26 -2.07
C VAL A 92 13.37 -6.35 -3.26
N VAL A 93 13.08 -7.58 -3.69
CA VAL A 93 12.11 -7.82 -4.76
C VAL A 93 10.69 -7.48 -4.28
N PHE A 94 10.03 -6.61 -5.06
CA PHE A 94 8.64 -6.23 -4.84
C PHE A 94 7.71 -7.33 -5.37
N LEU A 95 7.05 -8.05 -4.47
CA LEU A 95 6.04 -9.05 -4.83
C LEU A 95 4.64 -8.48 -4.68
N PHE A 96 3.91 -8.40 -5.79
CA PHE A 96 2.52 -7.94 -5.83
C PHE A 96 1.55 -9.07 -6.17
N THR A 97 0.27 -8.91 -5.81
CA THR A 97 -0.78 -9.92 -6.05
C THR A 97 -1.90 -9.38 -6.93
N CYS A 98 -2.82 -10.26 -7.33
CA CYS A 98 -4.03 -9.93 -8.10
C CYS A 98 -3.79 -9.63 -9.58
N LEU A 99 -2.62 -9.98 -10.11
CA LEU A 99 -2.26 -9.80 -11.53
C LEU A 99 -3.14 -10.64 -12.48
N GLU A 100 -3.81 -11.67 -11.97
CA GLU A 100 -4.73 -12.51 -12.75
C GLU A 100 -6.15 -11.93 -12.86
N LYS A 101 -6.48 -10.91 -12.07
CA LYS A 101 -7.85 -10.38 -11.95
C LYS A 101 -8.11 -9.31 -13.00
N LYS A 102 -9.36 -9.26 -13.46
CA LYS A 102 -9.85 -8.27 -14.43
C LYS A 102 -10.96 -7.43 -13.80
N ASP A 103 -11.02 -6.16 -14.16
CA ASP A 103 -12.09 -5.24 -13.74
C ASP A 103 -13.46 -5.80 -14.14
N SER A 104 -13.56 -6.43 -15.32
CA SER A 104 -14.79 -7.04 -15.83
C SER A 104 -15.30 -8.23 -15.00
N SER A 105 -14.43 -8.82 -14.17
CA SER A 105 -14.77 -9.97 -13.32
C SER A 105 -15.23 -9.55 -11.91
N GLU A 106 -15.21 -8.25 -11.60
CA GLU A 106 -15.56 -7.72 -10.29
C GLU A 106 -17.04 -7.33 -10.18
N LYS A 107 -17.58 -7.37 -8.95
CA LYS A 107 -18.95 -6.94 -8.70
C LYS A 107 -19.02 -5.41 -8.73
N PRO A 108 -19.96 -4.78 -9.45
CA PRO A 108 -20.05 -3.31 -9.54
C PRO A 108 -20.08 -2.61 -8.18
N LYS A 109 -20.80 -3.19 -7.21
CA LYS A 109 -20.91 -2.64 -5.84
C LYS A 109 -19.58 -2.59 -5.06
N ALA A 110 -18.54 -3.29 -5.49
CA ALA A 110 -17.25 -3.30 -4.82
C ALA A 110 -16.40 -2.06 -5.15
N ASN A 111 -16.76 -1.28 -6.18
CA ASN A 111 -15.91 -0.22 -6.73
C ASN A 111 -14.47 -0.68 -6.95
N ALA A 112 -14.33 -1.92 -7.40
CA ALA A 112 -13.04 -2.58 -7.52
C ALA A 112 -12.40 -2.32 -8.88
N SER A 113 -11.07 -2.24 -8.90
CA SER A 113 -10.29 -2.17 -10.14
C SER A 113 -8.92 -2.80 -9.93
N PRO A 114 -8.80 -4.13 -10.03
CA PRO A 114 -7.50 -4.81 -9.93
C PRO A 114 -6.51 -4.43 -11.04
N GLU A 115 -6.97 -3.92 -12.20
CA GLU A 115 -6.09 -3.56 -13.33
C GLU A 115 -5.46 -2.16 -13.21
N LYS A 116 -5.84 -1.35 -12.20
CA LYS A 116 -5.39 0.04 -12.00
C LYS A 116 -4.83 0.29 -10.60
#